data_AF-A0A946VTT0-F1
#
_entry.id   AF-A0A946VTT0-F1
#
_cell.length_a   1.000
_cell.length_b   1.000
_cell.length_c   1.000
_cell.angle_alpha   90.00
_cell.angle_beta   90.00
_cell.angle_gamma   90.00
#
_symmetry.space_group_name_H-M   'P 1'
#
loop_
_entity.id
_entity.type
_entity.pdbx_description
1 polymer ?
#
loop_
_entity_poly.entity_id
_entity_poly.type
_entity_poly.pdbx_seq_one_letter_code
_entity_poly.pdbx_strand_id
1 'polypeptide(L)' 'MSESTKVNLVGLSLPKMQAFFLDLGEKPFRASQVMRWIHQRGVTEIEQMTDISKSLRQRLAELAEIRLPRIVNQY' A
#
# COMPACT_ATOMS: atom_id res chain seq x y z
N MET A 1 -4.57 22.10 -4.42
CA MET A 1 -3.55 21.19 -3.84
C MET A 1 -4.30 20.23 -2.94
N SER A 2 -4.64 19.04 -3.44
CA SER A 2 -5.37 18.05 -2.65
C SER A 2 -4.34 17.15 -1.97
N GLU A 3 -4.07 17.41 -0.69
CA GLU A 3 -3.40 16.45 0.18
C GLU A 3 -4.22 15.16 0.18
N SER A 4 -3.68 14.11 -0.43
CA SER A 4 -4.24 12.77 -0.27
C SER A 4 -4.17 12.42 1.22
N THR A 5 -5.31 12.36 1.91
CA THR A 5 -5.44 11.79 3.27
C THR A 5 -5.10 10.30 3.32
N LYS A 6 -4.74 9.71 2.17
CA LYS A 6 -4.43 8.30 2.00
C LYS A 6 -3.07 7.95 2.58
N VAL A 7 -3.00 6.81 3.24
CA VAL A 7 -1.76 6.28 3.81
C VAL A 7 -0.84 5.80 2.68
N ASN A 8 0.39 6.34 2.61
CA ASN A 8 1.37 5.86 1.64
C ASN A 8 2.00 4.54 2.09
N LEU A 9 1.68 3.44 1.40
CA LEU A 9 2.13 2.09 1.75
C LEU A 9 3.62 1.86 1.51
N VAL A 10 4.26 2.57 0.56
CA VAL A 10 5.70 2.41 0.25
C VAL A 10 6.58 2.81 1.44
N GLY A 11 6.16 3.81 2.20
CA GLY A 11 6.93 4.35 3.32
C GLY A 11 6.73 3.62 4.65
N LEU A 12 5.84 2.62 4.69
CA LEU A 12 5.53 1.91 5.93
C LEU A 12 6.52 0.77 6.19
N SER A 13 7.04 0.73 7.41
CA SER A 13 7.69 -0.47 7.95
C SER A 13 6.68 -1.61 8.06
N LEU A 14 7.15 -2.87 7.96
CA LEU A 14 6.30 -4.06 8.09
C LEU A 14 5.35 -4.03 9.31
N PRO A 15 5.77 -3.64 10.54
CA PRO A 15 4.86 -3.59 11.69
C PRO A 15 3.73 -2.56 11.53
N LYS A 16 4.03 -1.40 10.93
CA LYS A 16 3.02 -0.36 10.64
C LYS A 16 2.03 -0.83 9.58
N MET A 17 2.50 -1.54 8.56
CA MET A 17 1.62 -2.13 7.56
C MET A 17 0.74 -3.22 8.19
N GLN A 18 1.28 -4.07 9.06
CA GLN A 18 0.49 -5.06 9.78
C GLN A 18 -0.58 -4.41 10.67
N ALA A 19 -0.24 -3.36 11.43
CA ALA A 19 -1.20 -2.62 12.24
C ALA A 19 -2.31 -2.00 11.38
N PHE A 20 -1.96 -1.36 10.26
CA PHE A 20 -2.94 -0.81 9.33
C PHE A 20 -3.92 -1.87 8.80
N PHE A 21 -3.43 -3.06 8.43
CA PHE A 21 -4.31 -4.15 8.00
C PHE A 21 -5.14 -4.71 9.16
N LEU A 22 -4.60 -4.80 10.37
CA LEU A 22 -5.35 -5.21 11.56
C LEU A 22 -6.50 -4.24 11.86
N ASP A 23 -6.26 -2.93 11.76
CA ASP A 23 -7.29 -1.89 11.97
C ASP A 23 -8.41 -1.97 10.92
N LEU A 24 -8.11 -2.48 9.72
CA LEU A 24 -9.10 -2.75 8.67
C LEU A 24 -9.92 -4.04 8.90
N GLY A 25 -9.58 -4.81 9.93
CA GLY A 25 -10.13 -6.15 10.19
C GLY A 25 -9.52 -7.24 9.30
N GLU A 26 -8.38 -6.98 8.67
CA GLU A 26 -7.68 -7.92 7.81
C GLU A 26 -6.56 -8.66 8.56
N LYS A 27 -6.23 -9.85 8.07
CA LYS A 27 -5.19 -10.67 8.68
C LYS A 27 -3.79 -10.08 8.41
N PRO A 28 -2.84 -10.17 9.37
CA PRO A 28 -1.51 -9.55 9.25
C PRO A 28 -0.67 -10.12 8.10
N PHE A 29 -0.97 -11.32 7.60
CA PHE A 29 -0.28 -11.85 6.42
C PHE A 29 -0.60 -11.06 5.14
N ARG A 30 -1.76 -10.37 5.08
CA ARG A 30 -2.14 -9.52 3.94
C ARG A 30 -1.17 -8.36 3.77
N ALA A 31 -0.73 -7.76 4.88
CA ALA A 31 0.32 -6.75 4.87
C ALA A 31 1.61 -7.31 4.23
N SER A 32 2.05 -8.50 4.63
CA SER A 32 3.23 -9.14 4.04
C SER A 32 3.08 -9.43 2.54
N GLN A 33 1.88 -9.80 2.07
CA GLN A 33 1.61 -9.97 0.64
C GLN A 33 1.76 -8.65 -0.12
N VAL A 34 1.15 -7.57 0.38
CA VAL A 34 1.23 -6.24 -0.23
C VAL A 34 2.66 -5.72 -0.25
N MET A 35 3.38 -5.86 0.86
CA MET A 35 4.80 -5.53 0.95
C MET A 35 5.63 -6.26 -0.12
N ARG A 36 5.32 -7.54 -0.38
CA ARG A 36 5.97 -8.32 -1.43
C ARG A 36 5.69 -7.76 -2.83
N TRP A 37 4.44 -7.40 -3.11
CA TRP A 37 4.07 -6.79 -4.39
C TRP A 37 4.79 -5.45 -4.61
N ILE A 38 4.87 -4.61 -3.60
CA ILE A 38 5.53 -3.31 -3.68
C ILE A 38 7.05 -3.47 -3.81
N HIS A 39 7.70 -4.20 -2.90
CA HIS A 39 9.17 -4.26 -2.83
C HIS A 39 9.81 -5.29 -3.75
N GLN A 40 9.19 -6.45 -3.97
CA GLN A 40 9.78 -7.50 -4.82
C GLN A 40 9.31 -7.40 -6.28
N ARG A 41 8.04 -7.04 -6.51
CA ARG A 41 7.47 -6.95 -7.85
C ARG A 41 7.44 -5.52 -8.40
N GLY A 42 7.73 -4.51 -7.58
CA GLY A 42 7.71 -3.10 -7.99
C GLY A 42 6.30 -2.60 -8.38
N VAL A 43 5.25 -3.29 -7.92
CA VAL A 43 3.88 -2.95 -8.29
C VAL A 43 3.37 -1.81 -7.42
N THR A 44 3.04 -0.70 -8.07
CA THR A 44 2.49 0.50 -7.45
C THR A 44 0.99 0.64 -7.59
N GLU A 45 0.35 -0.27 -8.31
CA GLU A 45 -1.10 -0.23 -8.52
C GLU A 45 -1.76 -1.36 -7.73
N ILE A 46 -2.62 -1.00 -6.79
CA ILE A 46 -3.35 -1.96 -5.94
C ILE A 46 -4.22 -2.88 -6.81
N GLU A 47 -4.74 -2.38 -7.92
CA GLU A 47 -5.53 -3.15 -8.87
C GLU A 47 -4.77 -4.32 -9.50
N GLN A 48 -3.46 -4.19 -9.69
CA GLN A 48 -2.60 -5.22 -10.28
C GLN A 48 -2.30 -6.39 -9.32
N MET A 49 -2.63 -6.25 -8.03
CA MET A 49 -2.42 -7.30 -7.03
C MET A 49 -3.53 -8.36 -7.14
N THR A 50 -3.39 -9.30 -8.08
CA THR A 50 -4.37 -10.37 -8.38
C THR A 50 -4.69 -11.28 -7.19
N ASP A 51 -3.76 -11.39 -6.25
CA ASP A 51 -3.86 -12.28 -5.08
C ASP A 51 -4.69 -11.65 -3.93
N ILE A 52 -5.17 -10.42 -4.15
CA ILE A 52 -5.99 -9.64 -3.22
C ILE A 52 -7.43 -9.61 -3.72
N SER A 53 -8.37 -9.86 -2.80
CA SER A 53 -9.80 -9.82 -3.12
C SER A 53 -10.20 -8.44 -3.64
N LYS A 54 -11.22 -8.41 -4.51
CA LYS A 54 -11.73 -7.15 -5.08
C LYS A 54 -12.20 -6.17 -4.00
N SER A 55 -12.84 -6.67 -2.94
CA SER A 55 -13.30 -5.87 -1.81
C SER A 55 -12.15 -5.18 -1.05
N LEU A 56 -11.06 -5.91 -0.80
CA LEU A 56 -9.90 -5.37 -0.12
C LEU A 56 -9.16 -4.34 -1.00
N ARG A 57 -9.06 -4.59 -2.32
CA ARG A 57 -8.50 -3.61 -3.26
C ARG A 57 -9.28 -2.30 -3.26
N GLN A 58 -10.61 -2.35 -3.23
CA GLN A 58 -11.46 -1.15 -3.16
C GLN A 58 -11.24 -0.38 -1.85
N ARG A 59 -11.26 -1.05 -0.69
CA ARG A 59 -10.97 -0.41 0.60
C ARG A 59 -9.60 0.23 0.64
N LEU A 60 -8.59 -0.47 0.13
CA LEU A 60 -7.23 0.06 0.08
C LEU A 60 -7.14 1.25 -0.87
N ALA A 61 -7.83 1.24 -2.01
CA ALA A 61 -7.84 2.38 -2.94
C ALA A 61 -8.47 3.65 -2.33
N GLU A 62 -9.38 3.51 -1.37
CA GLU A 62 -9.99 4.62 -0.64
C GLU A 62 -9.08 5.15 0.49
N LEU A 63 -8.41 4.25 1.22
CA LEU A 63 -7.69 4.57 2.45
C LEU A 63 -6.18 4.71 2.28
N ALA A 64 -5.62 4.15 1.22
CA ALA A 64 -4.19 4.03 1.00
C ALA A 64 -3.79 4.29 -0.46
N GLU A 65 -2.53 4.67 -0.66
CA GLU A 65 -1.94 4.83 -1.98
C GLU A 65 -0.50 4.29 -1.97
N ILE A 66 0.02 3.93 -3.14
CA ILE A 66 1.41 3.48 -3.28
C ILE A 66 2.13 4.54 -4.13
N ARG A 67 2.63 5.58 -3.46
CA ARG A 67 3.32 6.68 -4.12
C ARG A 67 4.83 6.54 -3.91
N LEU A 68 5.54 6.30 -5.00
CA LEU A 68 7.01 6.31 -5.01
C LEU A 68 7.54 7.73 -4.76
N PRO A 69 8.66 7.87 -4.02
CA PRO A 69 9.31 9.16 -3.87
C PRO A 69 9.76 9.66 -5.25
N ARG A 70 9.35 10.87 -5.63
CA ARG A 70 9.84 11.51 -6.84
C ARG A 70 11.27 11.99 -6.56
N ILE A 71 12.27 11.42 -7.23
CA ILE A 71 13.64 11.92 -7.15
C ILE A 71 13.65 13.32 -7.78
N VAL A 72 13.81 14.34 -6.96
CA VAL A 72 14.01 15.72 -7.43
C VAL A 72 15.52 15.91 -7.50
N ASN A 73 16.10 15.66 -8.68
CA ASN A 73 17.50 15.96 -8.92
C ASN A 73 17.58 17.48 -9.19
N GLN A 74 18.10 18.25 -8.25
CA GLN A 74 18.42 19.65 -8.45
C GLN A 74 19.93 19.72 -8.68
N TYR A 75 20.32 20.03 -9.92
CA TYR A 75 21.70 20.25 -10.36
C TYR A 75 22.25 21.56 -9.79
#